data_AF-A0A0S4XNC6-F1
#
_entry.id   AF-A0A0S4XNC6-F1
#
_cell.length_a   1.000
_cell.length_b   1.000
_cell.length_c   1.000
_cell.angle_alpha   90.00
_cell.angle_beta   90.00
_cell.angle_gamma   90.00
#
_symmetry.space_group_name_H-M   'P 1'
#
loop_
_entity.id
_entity.type
_entity.pdbx_description
1 polymer ?
#
loop_
_entity_poly.entity_id
_entity_poly.type
_entity_poly.pdbx_seq_one_letter_code
_entity_poly.pdbx_strand_id
1 'polypeptide(L)'
;MATEHDNYLQLSLTGIKIKSFDVIDYSISDGQPYGGVTVSGDDKLNIKAGRHGSEKVAKWFKQIADTGVVAACDTFDSYPDKLNFAIYGTLTFKSAKKIWVVKNVLFAQGHSARSRNNWWVGGPKMKGGSVKPFIGAIVSSASIDGLPLAEVGFIAPPGCVSHFDLITVAL
;
A
#
# COMPACT_ATOMS: atom_id res chain seq x y z
N MET A 1 -20.36 -18.68 5.36
CA MET A 1 -18.93 -18.80 5.73
C MET A 1 -18.19 -17.63 5.13
N ALA A 2 -17.14 -17.13 5.78
CA ALA A 2 -16.28 -16.12 5.18
C ALA A 2 -15.49 -16.72 4.01
N THR A 3 -15.25 -15.93 2.96
CA THR A 3 -14.60 -16.38 1.72
C THR A 3 -13.29 -15.65 1.54
N GLU A 4 -12.24 -16.39 1.16
CA GLU A 4 -10.98 -15.79 0.75
C GLU A 4 -11.09 -15.25 -0.68
N HIS A 5 -10.52 -14.07 -0.90
CA HIS A 5 -10.45 -13.45 -2.22
C HIS A 5 -9.01 -13.14 -2.60
N ASP A 6 -8.72 -13.17 -3.90
CA ASP A 6 -7.53 -12.54 -4.45
C ASP A 6 -7.73 -11.02 -4.52
N ASN A 7 -6.83 -10.27 -3.91
CA ASN A 7 -6.86 -8.82 -3.86
C ASN A 7 -5.59 -8.27 -4.50
N TYR A 8 -5.70 -7.86 -5.76
CA TYR A 8 -4.57 -7.36 -6.52
C TYR A 8 -4.37 -5.87 -6.28
N LEU A 9 -3.14 -5.51 -5.90
CA LEU A 9 -2.62 -4.14 -5.89
C LEU A 9 -1.52 -4.03 -6.94
N GLN A 10 -1.67 -3.12 -7.89
CA GLN A 10 -0.65 -2.84 -8.90
C GLN A 10 0.25 -1.68 -8.46
N LEU A 11 1.56 -1.85 -8.64
CA LEU A 11 2.58 -0.82 -8.42
C LEU A 11 3.29 -0.55 -9.74
N SER A 12 3.10 0.64 -10.29
CA SER A 12 3.58 0.98 -11.63
C SER A 12 4.89 1.78 -11.55
N LEU A 13 5.95 1.24 -12.13
CA LEU A 13 7.22 1.93 -12.39
C LEU A 13 7.88 1.29 -13.59
N THR A 14 8.50 2.08 -14.46
CA THR A 14 9.13 1.56 -15.67
C THR A 14 10.14 0.46 -15.36
N GLY A 15 9.90 -0.74 -15.89
CA GLY A 15 10.78 -1.89 -15.70
C GLY A 15 10.78 -2.47 -14.27
N ILE A 16 9.75 -2.17 -13.47
CA ILE A 16 9.60 -2.74 -12.13
C ILE A 16 9.54 -4.27 -12.20
N LYS A 17 10.20 -4.93 -11.26
CA LYS A 17 10.01 -6.34 -10.93
C LYS A 17 9.92 -6.46 -9.42
N ILE A 18 8.72 -6.59 -8.88
CA ILE A 18 8.51 -6.84 -7.45
C ILE A 18 9.15 -8.19 -7.11
N LYS A 19 9.94 -8.18 -6.04
CA LYS A 19 10.65 -9.36 -5.54
C LYS A 19 9.91 -10.00 -4.37
N SER A 20 9.47 -9.19 -3.43
CA SER A 20 8.71 -9.63 -2.25
C SER A 20 7.94 -8.46 -1.64
N PHE A 21 6.91 -8.83 -0.88
CA PHE A 21 6.42 -8.00 0.21
C PHE A 21 6.49 -8.85 1.48
N ASP A 22 7.48 -8.57 2.31
CA ASP A 22 7.72 -9.32 3.54
C ASP A 22 6.85 -8.74 4.65
N VAL A 23 5.76 -9.43 4.97
CA VAL A 23 4.77 -9.01 5.97
C VAL A 23 5.39 -9.09 7.36
N ILE A 24 5.36 -7.96 8.08
CA ILE A 24 5.77 -7.84 9.47
C ILE A 24 4.57 -8.01 10.40
N ASP A 25 3.46 -7.36 10.06
CA ASP A 25 2.21 -7.45 10.82
C ASP A 25 1.01 -7.21 9.89
N TYR A 26 -0.19 -7.58 10.33
CA TYR A 26 -1.42 -7.38 9.57
C TYR A 26 -2.64 -7.27 10.49
N SER A 27 -3.72 -6.69 9.95
CA SER A 27 -5.03 -6.68 10.59
C SER A 27 -6.08 -7.10 9.59
N ILE A 28 -6.92 -8.06 9.99
CA ILE A 28 -8.05 -8.55 9.20
C ILE A 28 -9.30 -8.51 10.06
N SER A 29 -10.45 -8.31 9.41
CA SER A 29 -11.74 -8.32 10.08
C SER A 29 -12.04 -9.66 10.74
N ASP A 30 -12.67 -9.62 11.91
CA ASP A 30 -12.90 -10.82 12.73
C ASP A 30 -13.68 -11.89 11.95
N GLY A 31 -13.19 -13.12 11.98
CA GLY A 31 -13.77 -14.26 11.25
C GLY A 31 -13.50 -14.29 9.74
N GLN A 32 -12.75 -13.33 9.18
CA GLN A 32 -12.31 -13.38 7.79
C GLN A 32 -10.99 -14.16 7.62
N PRO A 33 -10.80 -14.88 6.50
CA PRO A 33 -9.56 -15.61 6.23
C PRO A 33 -8.41 -14.67 5.83
N TYR A 34 -7.18 -15.10 6.11
CA TYR A 34 -5.94 -14.49 5.63
C TYR A 34 -4.99 -15.58 5.10
N GLY A 35 -4.66 -15.50 3.81
CA GLY A 35 -3.81 -16.45 3.09
C GLY A 35 -2.42 -15.91 2.75
N GLY A 36 -2.06 -14.73 3.26
CA GLY A 36 -0.76 -14.10 3.03
C GLY A 36 -0.68 -13.24 1.77
N VAL A 37 0.56 -12.90 1.39
CA VAL A 37 0.86 -12.02 0.25
C VAL A 37 1.78 -12.75 -0.71
N THR A 38 1.46 -12.67 -1.99
CA THR A 38 2.29 -13.22 -3.07
C THR A 38 2.53 -12.15 -4.14
N VAL A 39 3.63 -12.29 -4.88
CA VAL A 39 3.86 -11.48 -6.08
C VAL A 39 3.15 -12.16 -7.25
N SER A 40 2.40 -11.38 -8.03
CA SER A 40 1.70 -11.84 -9.23
C SER A 40 2.21 -11.07 -10.45
N GLY A 41 2.93 -11.75 -11.33
CA GLY A 41 3.62 -11.07 -12.44
C GLY A 41 4.80 -10.23 -11.96
N ASP A 42 5.10 -9.14 -12.66
CA ASP A 42 6.23 -8.26 -12.34
C ASP A 42 5.82 -7.07 -11.45
N ASP A 43 4.55 -6.68 -11.43
CA ASP A 43 4.10 -5.37 -10.93
C ASP A 43 2.90 -5.43 -9.96
N LYS A 44 2.45 -6.63 -9.57
CA LYS A 44 1.31 -6.78 -8.64
C LYS A 44 1.67 -7.55 -7.39
N LEU A 45 1.09 -7.10 -6.28
CA LEU A 45 0.91 -7.90 -5.07
C LEU A 45 -0.49 -8.50 -5.10
N ASN A 46 -0.60 -9.78 -4.80
CA ASN A 46 -1.86 -10.44 -4.50
C ASN A 46 -1.94 -10.73 -3.00
N ILE A 47 -2.86 -10.05 -2.32
CA ILE A 47 -3.15 -10.22 -0.90
C ILE A 47 -4.36 -11.14 -0.80
N LYS A 48 -4.17 -12.34 -0.25
CA LYS A 48 -5.25 -13.31 -0.05
C LYS A 48 -5.95 -13.03 1.25
N ALA A 49 -7.17 -12.52 1.18
CA ALA A 49 -7.90 -12.03 2.34
C ALA A 49 -9.41 -11.92 2.09
N GLY A 50 -10.20 -12.01 3.14
CA GLY A 50 -11.63 -11.69 3.11
C GLY A 50 -11.92 -10.21 2.89
N ARG A 51 -13.15 -9.89 2.43
CA ARG A 51 -13.61 -8.53 2.11
C ARG A 51 -14.76 -8.10 3.00
N HIS A 52 -14.45 -7.81 4.25
CA HIS A 52 -15.46 -7.34 5.21
C HIS A 52 -14.97 -6.07 5.91
N GLY A 53 -15.64 -4.94 5.69
CA GLY A 53 -15.21 -3.67 6.25
C GLY A 53 -15.30 -3.63 7.77
N SER A 54 -14.21 -3.20 8.43
CA SER A 54 -14.10 -3.13 9.89
C SER A 54 -13.43 -1.85 10.35
N GLU A 55 -14.04 -1.20 11.35
CA GLU A 55 -13.51 -0.03 12.04
C GLU A 55 -12.25 -0.39 12.86
N LYS A 56 -12.18 -1.62 13.36
CA LYS A 56 -11.01 -2.14 14.09
C LYS A 56 -9.77 -2.15 13.18
N VAL A 57 -9.92 -2.60 11.93
CA VAL A 57 -8.83 -2.63 10.95
C VAL A 57 -8.42 -1.20 10.57
N ALA A 58 -9.39 -0.31 10.35
CA ALA A 58 -9.12 1.11 10.10
C ALA A 58 -8.36 1.79 11.25
N LYS A 59 -8.77 1.53 12.50
CA LYS A 59 -8.09 2.04 13.69
C LYS A 59 -6.67 1.49 13.83
N TRP A 60 -6.48 0.19 13.58
CA TRP A 60 -5.16 -0.42 13.56
C TRP A 60 -4.25 0.20 12.49
N PHE A 61 -4.76 0.37 11.26
CA PHE A 61 -4.01 1.00 10.17
C PHE A 61 -3.56 2.42 10.56
N LYS A 62 -4.46 3.22 11.15
CA LYS A 62 -4.13 4.57 11.63
C LYS A 62 -3.08 4.55 12.76
N GLN A 63 -3.16 3.58 13.67
CA GLN A 63 -2.18 3.43 14.75
C GLN A 63 -0.78 3.09 14.21
N ILE A 64 -0.68 2.19 13.23
CA ILE A 64 0.61 1.84 12.61
C ILE A 64 1.14 2.99 11.74
N ALA A 65 0.27 3.71 11.02
CA ALA A 65 0.66 4.88 10.26
C ALA A 65 1.23 5.98 11.17
N ASP A 66 0.77 6.05 12.43
CA ASP A 66 1.20 7.00 13.45
C ASP A 66 1.11 8.45 12.94
N THR A 67 2.22 9.18 12.88
CA THR A 67 2.27 10.55 12.35
C THR A 67 2.51 10.60 10.84
N GLY A 68 2.50 9.45 10.15
CA GLY A 68 2.71 9.35 8.71
C GLY A 68 1.52 9.83 7.90
N VAL A 69 1.79 10.31 6.70
CA VAL A 69 0.76 10.67 5.71
C VAL A 69 0.33 9.40 4.96
N VAL A 70 -0.97 9.32 4.66
CA VAL A 70 -1.56 8.22 3.89
C VAL A 70 -2.14 8.75 2.58
N ALA A 71 -2.08 7.93 1.54
CA ALA A 71 -2.68 8.19 0.24
C ALA A 71 -3.68 7.09 -0.09
N ALA A 72 -4.69 7.44 -0.89
CA ALA A 72 -5.80 6.56 -1.18
C ALA A 72 -6.32 6.75 -2.59
N CYS A 73 -6.74 5.65 -3.19
CA CYS A 73 -7.51 5.64 -4.41
C CYS A 73 -9.00 5.92 -4.16
N ASP A 74 -9.67 6.54 -5.12
CA ASP A 74 -11.13 6.71 -5.18
C ASP A 74 -11.83 7.20 -3.90
N THR A 75 -11.23 8.14 -3.17
CA THR A 75 -11.86 8.81 -2.02
C THR A 75 -11.29 10.21 -1.85
N PHE A 76 -12.02 11.09 -1.14
CA PHE A 76 -11.52 12.38 -0.64
C PHE A 76 -11.07 12.34 0.82
N ASP A 77 -11.36 11.26 1.54
CA ASP A 77 -11.07 11.12 2.96
C ASP A 77 -9.57 11.12 3.24
N SER A 78 -9.20 11.66 4.40
CA SER A 78 -7.81 11.66 4.88
C SER A 78 -7.40 10.32 5.47
N TYR A 79 -8.35 9.55 6.00
CA TYR A 79 -8.17 8.22 6.58
C TYR A 79 -9.42 7.37 6.32
N PRO A 80 -9.32 6.03 6.26
CA PRO A 80 -10.48 5.17 6.10
C PRO A 80 -11.25 5.04 7.41
N ASP A 81 -12.58 5.02 7.35
CA ASP A 81 -13.42 4.68 8.51
C ASP A 81 -13.53 3.17 8.70
N LYS A 82 -13.49 2.41 7.60
CA LYS A 82 -13.54 0.94 7.59
C LYS A 82 -12.58 0.39 6.55
N LEU A 83 -11.90 -0.69 6.90
CA LEU A 83 -11.01 -1.43 6.02
C LEU A 83 -11.37 -2.91 6.03
N ASN A 84 -11.19 -3.59 4.90
CA ASN A 84 -11.34 -5.03 4.78
C ASN A 84 -10.18 -5.77 5.46
N PHE A 85 -8.97 -5.29 5.18
CA PHE A 85 -7.72 -5.75 5.76
C PHE A 85 -6.64 -4.68 5.57
N ALA A 86 -5.57 -4.79 6.34
CA ALA A 86 -4.36 -4.01 6.19
C ALA A 86 -3.14 -4.89 6.44
N ILE A 87 -2.07 -4.68 5.68
CA ILE A 87 -0.77 -5.36 5.83
C ILE A 87 0.32 -4.32 6.03
N TYR A 88 1.26 -4.63 6.90
CA TYR A 88 2.43 -3.81 7.22
C TYR A 88 3.69 -4.62 6.95
N GLY A 89 4.65 -4.06 6.24
CA GLY A 89 5.81 -4.85 5.84
C GLY A 89 6.89 -4.10 5.09
N THR A 90 7.74 -4.88 4.43
CA THR A 90 8.85 -4.39 3.59
C THR A 90 8.59 -4.75 2.14
N LEU A 91 8.54 -3.73 1.28
CA LEU A 91 8.46 -3.90 -0.16
C LEU A 91 9.87 -3.96 -0.76
N THR A 92 10.17 -5.04 -1.49
CA THR A 92 11.41 -5.18 -2.24
C THR A 92 11.10 -5.30 -3.73
N PHE A 93 11.74 -4.48 -4.55
CA PHE A 93 11.59 -4.54 -6.01
C PHE A 93 12.89 -4.22 -6.74
N LYS A 94 12.97 -4.61 -8.01
CA LYS A 94 14.04 -4.22 -8.93
C LYS A 94 13.52 -3.16 -9.90
N SER A 95 14.30 -2.12 -10.14
CA SER A 95 14.08 -1.17 -11.23
C SER A 95 15.41 -0.59 -11.70
N ALA A 96 15.57 -0.33 -13.00
CA ALA A 96 16.82 0.15 -13.60
C ALA A 96 18.08 -0.64 -13.15
N LYS A 97 17.94 -1.98 -13.04
CA LYS A 97 18.96 -2.93 -12.53
C LYS A 97 19.34 -2.80 -11.04
N LYS A 98 18.73 -1.90 -10.29
CA LYS A 98 18.95 -1.65 -8.87
C LYS A 98 17.91 -2.34 -8.00
N ILE A 99 18.30 -2.79 -6.81
CA ILE A 99 17.39 -3.37 -5.80
C ILE A 99 16.96 -2.25 -4.86
N TRP A 100 15.66 -2.02 -4.80
CA TRP A 100 15.03 -1.05 -3.91
C TRP A 100 14.36 -1.79 -2.77
N VAL A 101 14.57 -1.30 -1.55
CA VAL A 101 13.94 -1.82 -0.33
C VAL A 101 13.27 -0.66 0.39
N VAL A 102 11.96 -0.74 0.52
CA VAL A 102 11.13 0.24 1.23
C VAL A 102 10.57 -0.45 2.46
N LYS A 103 11.06 -0.07 3.63
CA LYS A 103 10.60 -0.62 4.91
C LYS A 103 9.35 0.11 5.39
N ASN A 104 8.62 -0.52 6.31
CA ASN A 104 7.52 0.08 7.05
C ASN A 104 6.39 0.59 6.14
N VAL A 105 6.07 -0.16 5.09
CA VAL A 105 4.99 0.17 4.15
C VAL A 105 3.70 -0.47 4.64
N LEU A 106 2.65 0.34 4.72
CA LEU A 106 1.28 -0.10 4.89
C LEU A 106 0.58 -0.15 3.53
N PHE A 107 -0.08 -1.26 3.25
CA PHE A 107 -1.10 -1.36 2.21
C PHE A 107 -2.40 -1.84 2.82
N ALA A 108 -3.52 -1.25 2.41
CA ALA A 108 -4.83 -1.69 2.88
C ALA A 108 -5.88 -1.59 1.78
N GLN A 109 -6.90 -2.43 1.90
CA GLN A 109 -8.08 -2.37 1.06
C GLN A 109 -9.28 -1.90 1.89
N GLY A 110 -9.98 -0.89 1.38
CA GLY A 110 -11.24 -0.43 1.93
C GLY A 110 -12.37 -0.57 0.92
N HIS A 111 -13.39 0.26 1.11
CA HIS A 111 -14.51 0.41 0.20
C HIS A 111 -14.78 1.88 -0.04
N SER A 112 -15.05 2.24 -1.29
CA SER A 112 -15.41 3.61 -1.69
C SER A 112 -16.93 3.79 -1.74
N ALA A 113 -17.39 5.04 -1.77
CA ALA A 113 -18.80 5.39 -1.95
C ALA A 113 -19.43 4.83 -3.25
N ARG A 114 -18.61 4.45 -4.24
CA ARG A 114 -19.05 3.84 -5.52
C ARG A 114 -19.08 2.31 -5.47
N SER A 115 -19.01 1.74 -4.29
CA SER A 115 -18.93 0.30 -4.08
C SER A 115 -17.72 -0.40 -4.71
N ARG A 116 -16.61 0.33 -4.89
CA ARG A 116 -15.34 -0.22 -5.37
C ARG A 116 -14.39 -0.47 -4.21
N ASN A 117 -13.64 -1.57 -4.28
CA ASN A 117 -12.57 -1.87 -3.33
C ASN A 117 -11.38 -0.95 -3.58
N ASN A 118 -11.33 0.18 -2.89
CA ASN A 118 -10.24 1.12 -3.03
C ASN A 118 -9.03 0.70 -2.20
N TRP A 119 -7.87 1.18 -2.62
CA TRP A 119 -6.61 0.89 -1.96
C TRP A 119 -6.01 2.10 -1.29
N TRP A 120 -5.32 1.83 -0.19
CA TRP A 120 -4.64 2.79 0.67
C TRP A 120 -3.17 2.40 0.80
N VAL A 121 -2.31 3.41 0.84
CA VAL A 121 -0.88 3.27 1.11
C VAL A 121 -0.49 4.27 2.19
N GLY A 122 0.44 3.88 3.05
CA GLY A 122 0.97 4.73 4.10
C GLY A 122 2.14 4.07 4.81
N GLY A 123 2.51 4.63 5.94
CA GLY A 123 3.52 4.04 6.81
C GLY A 123 4.02 5.03 7.86
N PRO A 124 4.63 4.54 8.95
CA PRO A 124 5.26 5.40 9.94
C PRO A 124 6.21 6.38 9.26
N LYS A 125 6.07 7.67 9.61
CA LYS A 125 6.96 8.75 9.15
C LYS A 125 6.99 8.99 7.63
N MET A 126 6.07 8.40 6.85
CA MET A 126 5.92 8.80 5.45
C MET A 126 5.51 10.27 5.37
N LYS A 127 6.13 11.02 4.46
CA LYS A 127 5.97 12.47 4.30
C LYS A 127 5.35 12.78 2.94
N GLY A 128 5.12 14.06 2.67
CA GLY A 128 4.47 14.52 1.45
C GLY A 128 3.02 14.89 1.72
N GLY A 129 2.29 15.28 0.69
CA GLY A 129 0.92 15.77 0.87
C GLY A 129 0.02 15.31 -0.25
N SER A 130 -0.97 14.48 0.06
CA SER A 130 -2.13 14.29 -0.81
C SER A 130 -3.09 15.48 -0.65
N VAL A 131 -2.72 16.66 -1.16
CA VAL A 131 -3.64 17.80 -1.24
C VAL A 131 -4.53 17.64 -2.47
N LYS A 132 -5.63 16.90 -2.34
CA LYS A 132 -6.63 16.78 -3.41
C LYS A 132 -7.11 18.19 -3.83
N PRO A 133 -7.19 18.53 -5.12
CA PRO A 133 -7.13 17.66 -6.31
C PRO A 133 -5.71 17.42 -6.88
N PHE A 134 -4.66 17.91 -6.24
CA PHE A 134 -3.29 17.79 -6.70
C PHE A 134 -2.64 16.46 -6.30
N ILE A 135 -1.90 15.90 -7.26
CA ILE A 135 -1.09 14.70 -7.12
C ILE A 135 0.14 15.05 -6.29
N GLY A 136 0.10 14.83 -4.99
CA GLY A 136 1.32 14.76 -4.20
C GLY A 136 1.65 13.31 -3.90
N ALA A 137 2.89 12.92 -4.18
CA ALA A 137 3.42 11.64 -3.75
C ALA A 137 3.50 11.64 -2.22
N ILE A 138 3.13 10.52 -1.59
CA ILE A 138 3.63 10.24 -0.25
C ILE A 138 4.97 9.53 -0.40
N VAL A 139 5.96 9.96 0.36
CA VAL A 139 7.35 9.55 0.20
C VAL A 139 7.81 8.78 1.43
N SER A 140 8.48 7.66 1.17
CA SER A 140 9.14 6.85 2.17
C SER A 140 10.64 6.79 1.89
N SER A 141 11.43 6.80 2.96
CA SER A 141 12.84 6.48 2.87
C SER A 141 13.03 5.04 2.42
N ALA A 142 14.03 4.82 1.57
CA ALA A 142 14.36 3.54 1.00
C ALA A 142 15.87 3.29 1.04
N SER A 143 16.27 2.06 0.77
CA SER A 143 17.65 1.77 0.40
C SER A 143 17.73 1.28 -1.04
N ILE A 144 18.80 1.64 -1.73
CA ILE A 144 19.15 1.17 -3.06
C ILE A 144 20.45 0.37 -2.99
N ASP A 145 20.42 -0.88 -3.45
CA ASP A 145 21.54 -1.84 -3.33
C ASP A 145 22.14 -1.91 -1.91
N GLY A 146 21.30 -1.75 -0.88
CA GLY A 146 21.70 -1.75 0.54
C GLY A 146 22.16 -0.41 1.10
N LEU A 147 22.26 0.65 0.30
CA LEU A 147 22.64 1.99 0.76
C LEU A 147 21.38 2.82 1.10
N PRO A 148 21.25 3.38 2.31
CA PRO A 148 20.05 4.11 2.76
C PRO A 148 20.04 5.57 2.25
N LEU A 149 20.23 5.74 0.94
CA LEU A 149 20.33 7.02 0.25
C LEU A 149 19.29 7.08 -0.87
N ALA A 150 18.04 6.82 -0.52
CA ALA A 150 16.98 6.72 -1.51
C ALA A 150 15.62 7.09 -0.91
N GLU A 151 14.73 7.53 -1.79
CA GLU A 151 13.33 7.75 -1.50
C GLU A 151 12.46 7.10 -2.57
N VAL A 152 11.30 6.58 -2.15
CA VAL A 152 10.26 6.07 -3.03
C VAL A 152 8.97 6.81 -2.73
N GLY A 153 8.43 7.46 -3.75
CA GLY A 153 7.13 8.11 -3.71
C GLY A 153 6.02 7.20 -4.24
N PHE A 154 4.88 7.18 -3.57
CA PHE A 154 3.66 6.52 -4.00
C PHE A 154 2.64 7.57 -4.42
N ILE A 155 2.10 7.42 -5.62
CA ILE A 155 1.17 8.35 -6.24
C ILE A 155 -0.14 7.62 -6.50
N ALA A 156 -1.24 8.19 -6.02
CA ALA A 156 -2.60 7.78 -6.37
C ALA A 156 -3.06 8.63 -7.57
N PRO A 157 -2.97 8.14 -8.82
CA PRO A 157 -3.34 8.96 -9.97
C PRO A 157 -4.87 9.12 -10.06
N PRO A 158 -5.35 10.15 -10.79
CA PRO A 158 -6.78 10.40 -10.92
C PRO A 158 -7.53 9.18 -11.44
N GLY A 159 -8.60 8.79 -10.73
CA GLY A 159 -9.43 7.65 -11.09
C GLY A 159 -8.88 6.28 -10.70
N CYS A 160 -7.74 6.21 -9.99
CA CYS A 160 -7.22 4.94 -9.50
C CYS A 160 -8.21 4.25 -8.54
N VAL A 161 -8.15 2.91 -8.52
CA VAL A 161 -8.91 2.06 -7.61
C VAL A 161 -7.96 1.11 -6.88
N SER A 162 -7.11 0.43 -7.64
CA SER A 162 -6.18 -0.60 -7.15
C SER A 162 -4.78 -0.49 -7.76
N HIS A 163 -4.33 0.74 -8.02
CA HIS A 163 -2.99 1.00 -8.55
C HIS A 163 -2.37 2.27 -7.94
N PHE A 164 -1.06 2.22 -7.72
CA PHE A 164 -0.25 3.39 -7.42
C PHE A 164 0.92 3.47 -8.39
N ASP A 165 1.23 4.68 -8.85
CA ASP A 165 2.47 4.94 -9.57
C ASP A 165 3.59 5.15 -8.55
N LEU A 166 4.77 4.61 -8.83
CA LEU A 166 5.96 4.85 -8.02
C LEU A 166 6.88 5.84 -8.72
N ILE A 167 7.48 6.71 -7.92
CA ILE A 167 8.66 7.49 -8.30
C ILE A 167 9.82 7.10 -7.39
N THR A 168 11.04 7.16 -7.92
CA THR A 168 12.24 6.75 -7.19
C THR A 168 13.31 7.82 -7.30
N VAL A 169 13.91 8.22 -6.18
CA VAL A 169 14.97 9.22 -6.12
C VAL A 169 16.15 8.62 -5.38
N ALA A 170 17.34 8.65 -5.98
CA ALA A 170 18.59 8.40 -5.26
C ALA A 170 19.11 9.73 -4.72
N LEU A 171 19.56 9.74 -3.47
CA LEU A 171 20.04 10.92 -2.74
C LEU A 171 21.57 11.01 -2.75
#